data_AF-A0A3S4FBN2-F1
#
_entry.id   AF-A0A3S4FBN2-F1
#
_cell.length_a   1.000
_cell.length_b   1.000
_cell.length_c   1.000
_cell.angle_alpha   90.00
_cell.angle_beta   90.00
_cell.angle_gamma   90.00
#
_symmetry.space_group_name_H-M   'P 1'
#
loop_
_entity.id
_entity.type
_entity.pdbx_description
1 polymer ?
#
loop_
_entity_poly.entity_id
_entity_poly.type
_entity_poly.pdbx_seq_one_letter_code
_entity_poly.pdbx_strand_id
1 'polypeptide(L)' 'MAEGEYTFGTAEPEEMTVVSGALKVLLPGTVEWKVYTAGEVFNVPGHSEFHLQVAEPTSYLCRYL' A
#
# COMPACT_ATOMS: atom_id res chain seq x y z
N MET A 1 4.21 8.74 4.79
CA MET A 1 4.19 7.73 5.87
C MET A 1 5.55 7.69 6.51
N ALA A 2 5.59 7.66 7.84
CA ALA A 2 6.83 7.43 8.57
C ALA A 2 7.20 5.94 8.55
N GLU A 3 8.41 5.62 8.99
CA GLU A 3 8.86 4.25 9.19
C GLU A 3 7.98 3.52 10.20
N GLY A 4 7.65 2.26 9.91
CA GLY A 4 6.80 1.45 10.78
C GLY A 4 5.99 0.39 10.05
N GLU A 5 5.15 -0.29 10.81
CA GLU A 5 4.20 -1.27 10.32
C GLU A 5 2.77 -0.77 10.51
N TYR A 6 1.93 -0.97 9.49
CA TYR A 6 0.58 -0.44 9.46
C TYR A 6 -0.38 -1.45 8.85
N THR A 7 -1.63 -1.43 9.33
CA THR A 7 -2.76 -2.13 8.72
C THR A 7 -3.80 -1.10 8.31
N PHE A 8 -4.24 -1.17 7.05
CA PHE A 8 -5.26 -0.30 6.50
C PHE A 8 -6.47 -1.12 6.07
N GLY A 9 -7.66 -0.58 6.34
CA GLY A 9 -8.93 -1.10 5.84
C GLY A 9 -9.47 -0.19 4.75
N THR A 10 -10.17 -0.78 3.78
CA THR A 10 -10.81 -0.08 2.66
C THR A 10 -12.32 -0.22 2.74
N ALA A 11 -13.04 0.84 2.37
CA ALA A 11 -14.49 0.77 2.16
C ALA A 11 -14.80 0.57 0.67
N GLU A 12 -14.26 1.45 -0.18
CA GLU A 12 -14.31 1.36 -1.63
C GLU A 12 -12.96 0.86 -2.18
N PRO A 13 -12.90 0.35 -3.42
CA PRO A 13 -11.63 -0.05 -4.02
C PRO A 13 -10.69 1.15 -4.16
N GLU A 14 -9.41 0.93 -3.92
CA GLU A 14 -8.37 1.97 -3.93
C GLU A 14 -7.26 1.62 -4.93
N GLU A 15 -6.76 2.64 -5.62
CA GLU A 15 -5.52 2.61 -6.38
C GLU A 15 -4.46 3.41 -5.62
N MET A 16 -3.35 2.75 -5.31
CA MET A 16 -2.23 3.29 -4.54
C MET A 16 -1.03 3.46 -5.47
N THR A 17 -0.56 4.70 -5.64
CA THR A 17 0.68 5.01 -6.36
C THR A 17 1.75 5.43 -5.38
N VAL A 18 2.92 4.79 -5.40
CA VAL A 18 4.07 5.23 -4.60
C VAL A 18 4.70 6.45 -5.30
N VAL A 19 4.75 7.59 -4.61
CA VAL A 19 5.29 8.84 -5.16
C VAL A 19 6.79 8.97 -4.90
N SER A 20 7.26 8.58 -3.71
CA SER A 20 8.68 8.55 -3.34
C SER A 20 8.93 7.54 -2.22
N GLY A 21 10.13 6.96 -2.16
CA GLY A 21 10.46 5.89 -1.20
C GLY A 21 9.96 4.53 -1.67
N ALA A 22 9.64 3.65 -0.72
CA ALA A 22 9.13 2.31 -0.97
C ALA A 22 8.08 1.86 0.06
N LEU A 23 7.13 1.06 -0.39
CA LEU A 23 6.15 0.35 0.44
C LEU A 23 6.32 -1.16 0.23
N LYS A 24 6.53 -1.91 1.31
CA LYS A 24 6.41 -3.36 1.27
C LYS A 24 4.98 -3.72 1.71
N VAL A 25 4.22 -4.28 0.78
CA VAL A 25 2.76 -4.46 0.86
C VAL A 25 2.43 -5.94 0.93
N LEU A 26 1.52 -6.32 1.83
CA LEU A 26 0.82 -7.61 1.80
C LEU A 26 -0.64 -7.37 1.44
N LEU A 27 -1.05 -7.84 0.27
CA LEU A 27 -2.41 -7.66 -0.25
C LEU A 27 -3.37 -8.72 0.31
N PRO A 28 -4.67 -8.40 0.42
CA PRO A 28 -5.65 -9.35 0.92
C PRO A 28 -5.68 -10.64 0.09
N GLY A 29 -5.72 -11.78 0.78
CA GLY A 29 -5.72 -13.10 0.16
C GLY A 29 -4.36 -13.58 -0.37
N THR A 30 -3.29 -12.80 -0.18
CA THR A 30 -1.91 -13.20 -0.52
C THR A 30 -1.11 -13.54 0.74
N VAL A 31 -0.06 -14.34 0.58
CA VAL A 31 0.89 -14.66 1.66
C VAL A 31 2.28 -14.04 1.43
N GLU A 32 2.49 -13.47 0.25
CA GLU A 32 3.78 -12.93 -0.17
C GLU A 32 3.77 -11.40 -0.07
N TRP A 33 4.79 -10.88 0.61
CA TRP A 33 5.05 -9.45 0.63
C TRP A 33 5.68 -9.01 -0.68
N LYS A 34 5.18 -7.91 -1.25
CA LYS A 34 5.74 -7.30 -2.46
C LYS A 34 6.17 -5.87 -2.19
N VAL A 35 7.36 -5.51 -2.68
CA VAL A 35 7.86 -4.13 -2.60
C VAL A 35 7.38 -3.35 -3.82
N TYR A 36 6.86 -2.16 -3.56
CA TYR A 36 6.49 -1.15 -4.55
C TYR A 36 7.33 0.11 -4.30
N THR A 37 7.98 0.60 -5.33
CA THR A 37 8.89 1.74 -5.34
C THR A 37 8.29 2.91 -6.11
N ALA A 38 8.94 4.07 -6.06
CA ALA A 38 8.44 5.29 -6.71
C ALA A 38 8.02 5.08 -8.18
N GLY A 39 6.78 5.48 -8.50
CA GLY A 39 6.14 5.31 -9.80
C GLY A 39 5.34 4.02 -9.95
N GLU A 40 5.50 3.04 -9.06
CA GLU A 40 4.74 1.80 -9.10
C GLU A 40 3.37 1.95 -8.45
N VAL A 41 2.42 1.14 -8.94
CA VAL A 41 1.00 1.18 -8.58
C VAL A 41 0.54 -0.19 -8.11
N PHE A 42 -0.35 -0.21 -7.12
CA PHE A 42 -1.11 -1.39 -6.74
C PHE A 42 -2.56 -1.05 -6.40
N ASN A 43 -3.45 -2.02 -6.61
CA ASN A 43 -4.86 -1.87 -6.34
C ASN A 43 -5.25 -2.70 -5.12
N VAL A 44 -6.13 -2.16 -4.29
CA VAL A 44 -6.71 -2.82 -3.13
C VAL A 44 -8.22 -2.92 -3.35
N PRO A 45 -8.82 -4.12 -3.27
CA PRO A 45 -10.27 -4.29 -3.35
C PRO A 45 -10.98 -3.53 -2.23
N GLY A 46 -12.20 -3.05 -2.46
CA GLY A 46 -13.03 -2.49 -1.37
C GLY A 46 -13.41 -3.55 -0.35
N HIS A 47 -13.84 -3.11 0.84
CA HIS A 47 -14.22 -3.98 1.96
C HIS A 47 -13.15 -5.02 2.31
N SER A 48 -11.87 -4.62 2.22
CA SER A 48 -10.73 -5.49 2.49
C SER A 48 -9.69 -4.77 3.35
N GLU A 49 -8.66 -5.51 3.77
CA GLU A 49 -7.52 -4.95 4.50
C GLU A 49 -6.19 -5.34 3.85
N PHE A 50 -5.19 -4.48 4.02
CA PHE A 50 -3.82 -4.72 3.55
C PHE A 50 -2.82 -4.22 4.59
N HIS A 51 -1.62 -4.82 4.56
CA HIS A 51 -0.56 -4.48 5.51
C HIS A 51 0.61 -3.81 4.79
N LEU A 52 1.21 -2.83 5.46
CA LEU A 52 2.38 -2.11 4.98
C LEU A 52 3.53 -2.22 5.97
N GLN A 53 4.72 -2.49 5.46
CA GLN A 53 6.00 -2.27 6.13
C GLN A 53 6.72 -1.12 5.42
N VAL A 54 7.09 -0.09 6.18
CA VAL A 54 7.72 1.13 5.67
C VAL A 54 9.11 1.24 6.29
N ALA A 55 10.15 1.08 5.46
CA ALA A 55 11.55 1.08 5.90
C ALA A 55 12.24 2.46 5.79
N GLU A 56 11.61 3.41 5.10
CA GLU A 56 12.07 4.80 4.95
C GLU A 56 10.85 5.73 4.78
N PRO A 57 10.98 7.05 5.02
CA PRO A 57 9.88 7.99 4.78
C PRO A 57 9.34 7.92 3.34
N THR A 58 8.08 7.49 3.20
CA THR A 58 7.47 7.19 1.89
C THR A 58 6.22 8.03 1.64
N SER A 59 6.13 8.66 0.47
CA SER A 59 4.93 9.38 0.03
C SER A 59 4.15 8.53 -0.96
N TYR A 60 2.83 8.58 -0.88
CA TYR A 60 1.93 7.88 -1.80
C TYR A 60 0.73 8.75 -2.17
N LEU A 61 0.09 8.42 -3.29
CA LEU A 61 -1.19 8.97 -3.72
C LEU A 61 -2.23 7.84 -3.72
N CYS A 62 -3.32 8.02 -2.97
CA CYS A 62 -4.48 7.13 -3.01
C CYS A 62 -5.59 7.76 -3.86
N ARG A 63 -6.23 6.95 -4.70
CA ARG A 63 -7.43 7.31 -5.47
C ARG A 63 -8.49 6.24 -5.23
N TYR A 64 -9.72 6.66 -4.98
CA TYR A 64 -10.88 5.76 -5.02
C TYR A 64 -11.22 5.41 -6.47
N LEU A 65 -11.67 4.17 -6.69
CA LEU A 65 -12.05 3.61 -8.00
C LEU A 65 -13.56 3.36 -8.10
#